data_AF-A0A6C0ESF9-F1
#
_entry.id   AF-A0A6C0ESF9-F1
#
_cell.length_a   1.000
_cell.length_b   1.000
_cell.length_c   1.000
_cell.angle_alpha   90.00
_cell.angle_beta   90.00
_cell.angle_gamma   90.00
#
_symmetry.space_group_name_H-M   'P 1'
#
loop_
_entity.id
_entity.type
_entity.pdbx_description
1 polymer ?
#
loop_
_entity_poly.entity_id
_entity_poly.type
_entity_poly.pdbx_seq_one_letter_code
_entity_poly.pdbx_strand_id
1 'polypeptide(L)'
;MKIHEYINSNILSNSNVITLDKYTKLVHYLKNNNEKYVYIDMSEDMLQNNNICDIFSNITNKIVIINSPDVDFPPPKKPYSYDKYFTTNTLPTNYISIAYNEKIEMELLYIIEKNNISVVTHALSINHPNIVNIPIGIFNKFNHYHLKMNNKSILCYANFGISVDRWFGNPRKYLLKILQDKPFVLQENIQMDGRNNMSNEHFYNMISMSKFTLCPRGCGIDTYRLWDAICLGSIPIVEKYSGHEQFDDLPILFVSNYEIISEYFLNEKYAEFLQKDFCYDKLLFEYWRHKLNTINQM
;
A
#
# COMPACT_ATOMS: atom_id res chain seq x y z
N MET A 1 -11.03 15.27 -10.66
CA MET A 1 -11.96 14.42 -11.42
C MET A 1 -12.79 13.64 -10.41
N LYS A 2 -14.11 13.67 -10.55
CA LYS A 2 -15.04 12.93 -9.69
C LYS A 2 -15.05 11.45 -10.05
N ILE A 3 -15.49 10.60 -9.11
CA ILE A 3 -15.54 9.13 -9.31
C ILE A 3 -16.37 8.75 -10.55
N HIS A 4 -17.52 9.38 -10.78
CA HIS A 4 -18.37 9.07 -11.94
C HIS A 4 -17.75 9.48 -13.27
N GLU A 5 -16.97 10.58 -13.29
CA GLU A 5 -16.21 10.99 -14.48
C GLU A 5 -15.09 9.98 -14.76
N TYR A 6 -14.37 9.56 -13.72
CA TYR A 6 -13.31 8.57 -13.83
C TYR A 6 -13.81 7.21 -14.35
N ILE A 7 -14.93 6.72 -13.83
CA ILE A 7 -15.56 5.47 -14.27
C ILE A 7 -15.91 5.50 -15.76
N ASN A 8 -16.34 6.64 -16.29
CA ASN A 8 -16.69 6.80 -17.71
C ASN A 8 -15.51 7.22 -18.61
N SER A 9 -14.34 7.49 -18.03
CA SER A 9 -13.15 7.90 -18.78
C SER A 9 -12.42 6.72 -19.45
N ASN A 10 -11.45 6.98 -20.32
CA ASN A 10 -10.52 5.96 -20.84
C ASN A 10 -9.06 6.26 -20.48
N ILE A 11 -8.82 6.89 -19.31
CA ILE A 11 -7.47 7.36 -18.94
C ILE A 11 -6.49 6.24 -18.58
N LEU A 12 -6.97 5.03 -18.25
CA LEU A 12 -6.10 3.90 -17.87
C LEU A 12 -6.08 2.82 -18.96
N SER A 13 -4.89 2.26 -19.15
CA SER A 13 -4.63 1.11 -20.00
C SER A 13 -3.39 0.36 -19.50
N ASN A 14 -3.16 -0.83 -20.05
CA ASN A 14 -1.94 -1.60 -19.76
C ASN A 14 -0.65 -0.86 -20.14
N SER A 15 -0.69 0.08 -21.09
CA SER A 15 0.51 0.80 -21.51
C SER A 15 0.88 1.93 -20.54
N ASN A 16 -0.09 2.59 -19.90
CA ASN A 16 0.18 3.80 -19.11
C ASN A 16 0.07 3.63 -17.60
N VAL A 17 -0.65 2.63 -17.08
CA VAL A 17 -0.81 2.45 -15.63
C VAL A 17 0.50 2.08 -14.94
N ILE A 18 0.72 2.51 -13.70
CA ILE A 18 1.87 2.08 -12.91
C ILE A 18 1.71 0.63 -12.45
N THR A 19 2.79 -0.13 -12.60
CA THR A 19 2.93 -1.50 -12.08
C THR A 19 4.33 -1.65 -11.48
N LEU A 20 4.49 -2.58 -10.55
CA LEU A 20 5.79 -2.91 -9.98
C LEU A 20 6.83 -3.27 -11.06
N ASP A 21 6.43 -3.98 -12.13
CA ASP A 21 7.33 -4.33 -13.25
C ASP A 21 7.85 -3.10 -14.01
N LYS A 22 6.96 -2.16 -14.36
CA LYS A 22 7.37 -0.91 -15.03
C LYS A 22 8.26 -0.06 -14.14
N TYR A 23 7.90 0.04 -12.86
CA TYR A 23 8.70 0.78 -11.89
C TYR A 23 10.09 0.13 -11.72
N THR A 24 10.16 -1.18 -11.57
CA THR A 24 11.43 -1.93 -11.47
C THR A 24 12.35 -1.66 -12.68
N LYS A 25 11.79 -1.67 -13.91
CA LYS A 25 12.55 -1.32 -15.13
C LYS A 25 13.06 0.12 -15.10
N LEU A 26 12.25 1.07 -14.63
CA LEU A 26 12.67 2.46 -14.44
C LEU A 26 13.81 2.58 -13.42
N VAL A 27 13.71 1.90 -12.28
CA VAL A 27 14.75 1.90 -11.25
C VAL A 27 16.08 1.36 -11.79
N HIS A 28 16.05 0.26 -12.54
CA HIS A 28 17.26 -0.27 -13.20
C HIS A 28 17.86 0.73 -14.19
N TYR A 29 17.03 1.42 -14.97
CA TYR A 29 17.50 2.46 -15.88
C TYR A 29 18.14 3.62 -15.10
N LEU A 30 17.47 4.16 -14.07
CA LEU A 30 17.95 5.30 -13.29
C LEU A 30 19.29 5.00 -12.60
N LYS A 31 19.42 3.85 -11.93
CA LYS A 31 20.65 3.50 -11.21
C LYS A 31 21.87 3.38 -12.14
N ASN A 32 21.64 2.92 -13.37
CA ASN A 32 22.72 2.68 -14.33
C ASN A 32 23.11 3.93 -15.13
N ASN A 33 22.26 4.97 -15.14
CA ASN A 33 22.46 6.14 -16.01
C ASN A 33 22.65 7.45 -15.23
N ASN A 34 22.46 7.46 -13.92
CA ASN A 34 22.63 8.68 -13.12
C ASN A 34 23.07 8.37 -11.69
N GLU A 35 24.29 8.79 -11.36
CA GLU A 35 24.96 8.54 -10.08
C GLU A 35 24.23 9.17 -8.87
N LYS A 36 23.28 10.10 -9.09
CA LYS A 36 22.50 10.66 -7.98
C LYS A 36 21.57 9.63 -7.33
N TYR A 37 21.24 8.54 -8.03
CA TYR A 37 20.39 7.47 -7.52
C TYR A 37 21.21 6.35 -6.90
N VAL A 38 20.84 5.94 -5.68
CA VAL A 38 21.38 4.76 -5.00
C VAL A 38 20.25 3.76 -4.86
N TYR A 39 20.46 2.53 -5.32
CA TYR A 39 19.50 1.46 -5.16
C TYR A 39 19.84 0.62 -3.92
N ILE A 40 18.84 0.42 -3.06
CA ILE A 40 18.94 -0.48 -1.90
C ILE A 40 17.87 -1.57 -2.06
N ASP A 41 18.32 -2.81 -2.17
CA ASP A 41 17.44 -3.97 -2.08
C ASP A 41 17.15 -4.25 -0.61
N MET A 42 16.04 -3.69 -0.11
CA MET A 42 15.62 -3.86 1.28
C MET A 42 14.86 -5.18 1.44
N SER A 43 15.59 -6.28 1.33
CA SER A 43 15.05 -7.63 1.53
C SER A 43 15.08 -8.02 3.02
N GLU A 44 14.31 -9.05 3.36
CA GLU A 44 14.33 -9.67 4.70
C GLU A 44 15.75 -10.10 5.10
N ASP A 45 16.46 -10.77 4.20
CA ASP A 45 17.84 -11.23 4.42
C ASP A 45 18.80 -10.06 4.66
N MET A 46 18.66 -8.98 3.90
CA MET A 46 19.47 -7.77 4.09
C MET A 46 19.27 -7.17 5.48
N LEU A 47 18.01 -7.03 5.92
CA LEU A 47 17.68 -6.46 7.24
C LEU A 47 18.09 -7.36 8.41
N GLN A 48 18.16 -8.68 8.22
CA GLN A 48 18.63 -9.60 9.25
C GLN A 48 20.14 -9.49 9.47
N ASN A 49 20.89 -9.41 8.36
CA ASN A 49 22.36 -9.48 8.34
C ASN A 49 23.06 -8.11 8.42
N ASN A 50 22.35 -7.01 8.24
CA ASN A 50 22.93 -5.66 8.21
C ASN A 50 22.16 -4.68 9.09
N ASN A 51 22.84 -3.61 9.50
CA ASN A 51 22.20 -2.47 10.14
C ASN A 51 21.87 -1.40 9.08
N ILE A 52 20.57 -1.13 8.90
CA ILE A 52 20.11 -0.17 7.88
C ILE A 52 20.57 1.26 8.17
N CYS A 53 20.69 1.64 9.43
CA CYS A 53 21.18 2.96 9.84
C CYS A 53 22.65 3.15 9.43
N ASP A 54 23.48 2.10 9.55
CA ASP A 54 24.88 2.17 9.12
C ASP A 54 24.99 2.30 7.60
N ILE A 55 24.14 1.61 6.84
CA ILE A 55 24.08 1.73 5.38
C ILE A 55 23.73 3.17 4.99
N PHE A 56 22.67 3.74 5.55
CA PHE A 56 22.22 5.10 5.24
C PHE A 56 23.21 6.17 5.72
N SER A 57 23.91 5.93 6.82
CA SER A 57 24.93 6.86 7.34
C SER A 57 26.08 7.09 6.36
N ASN A 58 26.35 6.11 5.48
CA ASN A 58 27.38 6.20 4.43
C ASN A 58 26.89 6.84 3.12
N ILE A 59 25.63 7.27 3.06
CA ILE A 59 25.02 7.91 1.89
C ILE A 59 24.87 9.40 2.18
N THR A 60 25.20 10.27 1.23
CA THR A 60 25.05 11.73 1.39
C THR A 60 24.72 12.39 0.05
N ASN A 61 23.75 13.32 0.02
CA ASN A 61 23.30 14.02 -1.18
C ASN A 61 22.90 13.05 -2.32
N LYS A 62 22.03 12.07 -2.01
CA LYS A 62 21.55 11.06 -2.97
C LYS A 62 20.04 10.84 -2.86
N ILE A 63 19.48 10.29 -3.92
CA ILE A 63 18.12 9.76 -3.93
C ILE A 63 18.23 8.24 -3.77
N VAL A 64 17.81 7.72 -2.62
CA VAL A 64 17.74 6.29 -2.34
C VAL A 64 16.43 5.73 -2.87
N ILE A 65 16.51 4.71 -3.70
CA ILE A 65 15.35 3.98 -4.22
C ILE A 65 15.29 2.61 -3.56
N ILE A 66 14.13 2.33 -2.95
CA ILE A 66 13.78 1.04 -2.37
C ILE A 66 12.61 0.47 -3.17
N ASN A 67 12.82 -0.71 -3.78
CA ASN A 67 11.82 -1.40 -4.60
C ASN A 67 11.33 -2.69 -3.91
N SER A 68 10.99 -2.57 -2.63
CA SER A 68 10.66 -3.69 -1.75
C SER A 68 9.26 -3.50 -1.16
N PRO A 69 8.19 -3.79 -1.92
CA PRO A 69 6.82 -3.48 -1.50
C PRO A 69 6.33 -4.28 -0.28
N ASP A 70 6.97 -5.41 0.02
CA ASP A 70 6.65 -6.23 1.18
C ASP A 70 7.31 -5.74 2.47
N VAL A 71 8.16 -4.70 2.37
CA VAL A 71 8.88 -4.11 3.50
C VAL A 71 8.42 -2.68 3.72
N ASP A 72 7.77 -2.46 4.86
CA ASP A 72 7.46 -1.14 5.38
C ASP A 72 8.74 -0.29 5.53
N PHE A 73 8.60 1.02 5.30
CA PHE A 73 9.65 2.00 5.52
C PHE A 73 9.19 3.11 6.48
N PRO A 74 9.95 3.45 7.53
CA PRO A 74 11.15 2.75 8.01
C PRO A 74 10.87 1.27 8.38
N PRO A 75 11.86 0.37 8.22
CA PRO A 75 11.67 -1.04 8.54
C PRO A 75 11.51 -1.27 10.05
N PRO A 76 11.01 -2.45 10.47
CA PRO A 76 11.00 -2.84 11.86
C PRO A 76 12.43 -2.93 12.41
N LYS A 77 12.61 -2.55 13.68
CA LYS A 77 13.88 -2.69 14.39
C LYS A 77 13.92 -3.96 15.24
N LYS A 78 15.10 -4.54 15.47
CA LYS A 78 15.24 -5.75 16.30
C LYS A 78 14.60 -5.56 17.70
N PRO A 79 13.88 -6.57 18.24
CA PRO A 79 13.75 -7.94 17.75
C PRO A 79 12.63 -8.15 16.71
N TYR A 80 11.94 -7.10 16.27
CA TYR A 80 10.93 -7.19 15.22
C TYR A 80 11.62 -7.41 13.88
N SER A 81 11.22 -8.45 13.14
CA SER A 81 11.73 -8.71 11.80
C SER A 81 10.62 -9.17 10.88
N TYR A 82 10.84 -9.01 9.57
CA TYR A 82 10.20 -9.89 8.61
C TYR A 82 10.77 -11.28 8.86
N ASP A 83 9.95 -12.18 9.36
CA ASP A 83 10.24 -13.61 9.42
C ASP A 83 9.07 -14.27 8.69
N LYS A 84 9.40 -15.05 7.67
CA LYS A 84 8.43 -15.83 6.88
C LYS A 84 7.45 -16.62 7.77
N TYR A 85 7.91 -17.13 8.91
CA TYR A 85 7.15 -17.90 9.89
C TYR A 85 6.80 -17.12 11.17
N PHE A 86 7.21 -15.85 11.27
CA PHE A 86 7.06 -14.95 12.40
C PHE A 86 7.12 -15.66 13.76
N THR A 87 8.33 -15.87 14.24
CA THR A 87 8.56 -16.47 15.55
C THR A 87 8.34 -15.44 16.67
N THR A 88 7.35 -15.68 17.53
CA THR A 88 7.06 -14.78 18.67
C THR A 88 8.04 -14.97 19.84
N ASN A 89 8.87 -16.01 19.80
CA ASN A 89 9.76 -16.39 20.91
C ASN A 89 10.85 -15.35 21.21
N THR A 90 11.18 -14.50 20.24
CA THR A 90 12.19 -13.43 20.38
C THR A 90 11.57 -12.09 20.78
N LEU A 91 10.24 -12.00 20.86
CA LEU A 91 9.53 -10.74 21.13
C LEU A 91 9.34 -10.51 22.63
N PRO A 92 9.25 -9.24 23.07
CA PRO A 92 8.85 -8.89 24.43
C PRO A 92 7.49 -9.50 24.78
N THR A 93 7.26 -9.90 26.04
CA THR A 93 5.97 -10.50 26.45
C THR A 93 4.76 -9.60 26.18
N ASN A 94 4.96 -8.29 26.20
CA ASN A 94 3.95 -7.26 25.94
C ASN A 94 3.98 -6.71 24.50
N TYR A 95 4.62 -7.38 23.54
CA TYR A 95 4.86 -6.86 22.17
C TYR A 95 3.61 -6.35 21.45
N ILE A 96 2.43 -6.91 21.76
CA ILE A 96 1.15 -6.46 21.19
C ILE A 96 0.85 -5.01 21.61
N SER A 97 1.11 -4.65 22.87
CA SER A 97 0.81 -3.33 23.44
C SER A 97 1.84 -2.26 23.10
N ILE A 98 3.02 -2.64 22.59
CA ILE A 98 4.07 -1.70 22.21
C ILE A 98 3.58 -0.87 21.01
N ALA A 99 3.74 0.44 21.11
CA ALA A 99 3.30 1.38 20.08
C ALA A 99 4.02 1.12 18.74
N TYR A 100 3.33 1.35 17.63
CA TYR A 100 3.86 1.01 16.30
C TYR A 100 5.18 1.75 15.97
N ASN A 101 5.30 3.01 16.36
CA ASN A 101 6.52 3.82 16.19
C ASN A 101 7.72 3.28 17.00
N GLU A 102 7.46 2.62 18.13
CA GLU A 102 8.50 1.97 18.92
C GLU A 102 8.97 0.65 18.30
N LYS A 103 8.30 0.15 17.25
CA LYS A 103 8.66 -1.09 16.56
C LYS A 103 9.50 -0.89 15.30
N ILE A 104 9.62 0.36 14.83
CA ILE A 104 10.31 0.71 13.57
C ILE A 104 11.57 1.54 13.79
N GLU A 105 12.45 1.57 12.79
CA GLU A 105 13.74 2.28 12.81
C GLU A 105 13.58 3.79 12.62
N MET A 106 13.10 4.47 13.67
CA MET A 106 12.89 5.92 13.67
C MET A 106 14.19 6.73 13.52
N GLU A 107 15.34 6.19 13.94
CA GLU A 107 16.65 6.84 13.77
C GLU A 107 16.98 7.10 12.29
N LEU A 108 16.45 6.27 11.39
CA LEU A 108 16.64 6.41 9.96
C LEU A 108 16.14 7.76 9.44
N LEU A 109 15.06 8.31 10.01
CA LEU A 109 14.53 9.62 9.63
C LEU A 109 15.53 10.73 9.92
N TYR A 110 16.19 10.68 11.08
CA TYR A 110 17.24 11.65 11.44
C TYR A 110 18.45 11.54 10.52
N ILE A 111 18.88 10.31 10.17
CA ILE A 111 19.99 10.11 9.22
C ILE A 111 19.64 10.66 7.83
N ILE A 112 18.40 10.44 7.36
CA ILE A 112 17.91 10.95 6.08
C ILE A 112 18.02 12.47 6.02
N GLU A 113 17.55 13.17 7.05
CA GLU A 113 17.62 14.63 7.14
C GLU A 113 19.08 15.10 7.21
N LYS A 114 19.86 14.55 8.15
CA LYS A 114 21.25 14.93 8.40
C LYS A 114 22.13 14.81 7.14
N ASN A 115 21.91 13.77 6.35
CA ASN A 115 22.73 13.46 5.19
C ASN A 115 22.14 13.99 3.86
N ASN A 116 21.05 14.78 3.92
CA ASN A 116 20.33 15.27 2.74
C ASN A 116 19.99 14.14 1.75
N ILE A 117 19.38 13.08 2.28
CA ILE A 117 18.91 11.95 1.49
C ILE A 117 17.45 12.21 1.14
N SER A 118 17.07 11.91 -0.09
CA SER A 118 15.67 11.68 -0.45
C SER A 118 15.44 10.18 -0.62
N VAL A 119 14.31 9.66 -0.17
CA VAL A 119 13.97 8.23 -0.28
C VAL A 119 12.73 8.07 -1.14
N VAL A 120 12.70 7.03 -1.96
CA VAL A 120 11.50 6.60 -2.69
C VAL A 120 11.19 5.15 -2.32
N THR A 121 9.97 4.89 -1.85
CA THR A 121 9.54 3.59 -1.31
C THR A 121 8.04 3.34 -1.52
N HIS A 122 7.60 2.08 -1.43
CA HIS A 122 6.20 1.69 -1.64
C HIS A 122 5.34 1.65 -0.37
N ALA A 123 5.86 1.08 0.71
CA ALA A 123 5.09 0.81 1.93
C ALA A 123 5.48 1.82 3.02
N LEU A 124 5.15 3.10 2.81
CA LEU A 124 5.52 4.15 3.76
C LEU A 124 4.66 4.09 5.04
N SER A 125 5.31 3.91 6.18
CA SER A 125 4.67 3.89 7.49
C SER A 125 4.45 5.28 8.07
N ILE A 126 5.45 6.14 7.93
CA ILE A 126 5.48 7.49 8.51
C ILE A 126 5.72 8.51 7.42
N ASN A 127 4.89 9.55 7.39
CA ASN A 127 5.08 10.64 6.45
C ASN A 127 6.33 11.45 6.79
N HIS A 128 7.08 11.84 5.77
CA HIS A 128 8.32 12.61 5.93
C HIS A 128 8.58 13.42 4.66
N PRO A 129 9.04 14.69 4.76
CA PRO A 129 9.23 15.56 3.60
C PRO A 129 10.25 15.00 2.59
N ASN A 130 11.28 14.31 3.08
CA ASN A 130 12.32 13.71 2.23
C ASN A 130 11.98 12.30 1.73
N ILE A 131 10.78 11.78 2.00
CA ILE A 131 10.38 10.44 1.55
C ILE A 131 9.19 10.57 0.60
N VAL A 132 9.28 9.92 -0.56
CA VAL A 132 8.21 9.83 -1.55
C VAL A 132 7.63 8.42 -1.50
N ASN A 133 6.34 8.34 -1.17
CA ASN A 133 5.54 7.12 -1.23
C ASN A 133 5.05 6.90 -2.66
N ILE A 134 5.46 5.79 -3.29
CA ILE A 134 5.07 5.43 -4.66
C ILE A 134 4.20 4.16 -4.66
N PRO A 135 3.04 4.13 -5.33
CA PRO A 135 2.22 2.93 -5.46
C PRO A 135 3.03 1.70 -5.90
N ILE A 136 2.76 0.55 -5.30
CA ILE A 136 3.09 -0.75 -5.90
C ILE A 136 2.34 -0.94 -7.24
N GLY A 137 1.20 -0.26 -7.37
CA GLY A 137 0.35 -0.27 -8.56
C GLY A 137 -0.45 -1.56 -8.65
N ILE A 138 -0.88 -1.89 -9.87
CA ILE A 138 -1.62 -3.13 -10.14
C ILE A 138 -0.71 -4.25 -10.60
N PHE A 139 -1.21 -5.48 -10.54
CA PHE A 139 -0.49 -6.63 -11.08
C PHE A 139 -0.32 -6.49 -12.60
N ASN A 140 0.85 -6.87 -13.13
CA ASN A 140 1.20 -6.63 -14.54
C ASN A 140 0.28 -7.35 -15.56
N LYS A 141 -0.46 -8.38 -15.13
CA LYS A 141 -1.45 -9.09 -15.97
C LYS A 141 -2.88 -8.56 -15.82
N PHE A 142 -3.12 -7.53 -15.02
CA PHE A 142 -4.46 -6.93 -14.90
C PHE A 142 -4.91 -6.37 -16.26
N ASN A 143 -6.11 -6.73 -16.71
CA ASN A 143 -6.67 -6.23 -17.98
C ASN A 143 -8.18 -5.97 -17.90
N HIS A 144 -8.69 -5.64 -16.71
CA HIS A 144 -10.12 -5.58 -16.42
C HIS A 144 -10.69 -4.16 -16.38
N TYR A 145 -10.03 -3.17 -17.01
CA TYR A 145 -10.45 -1.76 -16.97
C TYR A 145 -11.89 -1.54 -17.46
N HIS A 146 -12.38 -2.39 -18.37
CA HIS A 146 -13.75 -2.33 -18.90
C HIS A 146 -14.81 -2.59 -17.83
N LEU A 147 -14.48 -3.34 -16.76
CA LEU A 147 -15.42 -3.67 -15.68
C LEU A 147 -15.76 -2.46 -14.80
N LYS A 148 -14.98 -1.36 -14.84
CA LYS A 148 -15.22 -0.21 -13.95
C LYS A 148 -16.60 0.43 -14.12
N MET A 149 -17.23 0.25 -15.28
CA MET A 149 -18.58 0.74 -15.61
C MET A 149 -19.70 -0.12 -15.01
N ASN A 150 -19.38 -1.24 -14.35
CA ASN A 150 -20.37 -2.08 -13.71
C ASN A 150 -21.16 -1.33 -12.64
N ASN A 151 -22.46 -1.65 -12.55
CA ASN A 151 -23.33 -1.06 -11.55
C ASN A 151 -22.89 -1.45 -10.12
N LYS A 152 -22.80 -0.46 -9.24
CA LYS A 152 -22.33 -0.62 -7.85
C LYS A 152 -23.45 -1.17 -6.95
N SER A 153 -23.72 -2.47 -7.07
CA SER A 153 -24.78 -3.19 -6.36
C SER A 153 -24.36 -3.76 -4.99
N ILE A 154 -23.07 -3.93 -4.74
CA ILE A 154 -22.52 -4.42 -3.47
C ILE A 154 -22.08 -3.20 -2.64
N LEU A 155 -22.49 -3.11 -1.38
CA LEU A 155 -22.06 -2.01 -0.52
C LEU A 155 -20.57 -2.12 -0.18
N CYS A 156 -20.14 -3.27 0.33
CA CYS A 156 -18.76 -3.49 0.74
C CYS A 156 -18.35 -4.93 0.42
N TYR A 157 -17.15 -5.10 -0.12
CA TYR A 157 -16.60 -6.40 -0.47
C TYR A 157 -15.27 -6.67 0.25
N ALA A 158 -15.11 -7.89 0.75
CA ALA A 158 -13.96 -8.36 1.49
C ALA A 158 -13.42 -9.65 0.86
N ASN A 159 -12.19 -9.60 0.37
CA ASN A 159 -11.50 -10.77 -0.16
C ASN A 159 -10.01 -10.75 0.18
N PHE A 160 -9.65 -11.42 1.27
CA PHE A 160 -8.27 -11.46 1.77
C PHE A 160 -7.99 -12.75 2.53
N GLY A 161 -6.82 -13.35 2.32
CA GLY A 161 -6.36 -14.47 3.15
C GLY A 161 -5.91 -14.02 4.55
N ILE A 162 -6.14 -14.87 5.54
CA ILE A 162 -5.68 -14.71 6.93
C ILE A 162 -4.21 -15.13 6.97
N SER A 163 -3.31 -14.22 6.60
CA SER A 163 -1.87 -14.49 6.63
C SER A 163 -1.42 -14.89 8.04
N VAL A 164 -0.27 -15.56 8.14
CA VAL A 164 0.42 -15.75 9.43
C VAL A 164 0.65 -14.40 10.12
N ASP A 165 0.78 -14.44 11.44
CA ASP A 165 1.13 -13.27 12.23
C ASP A 165 2.44 -12.65 11.71
N ARG A 166 2.59 -11.34 11.84
CA ARG A 166 3.78 -10.58 11.41
C ARG A 166 4.24 -9.68 12.55
N TRP A 167 5.34 -8.97 12.37
CA TRP A 167 5.89 -8.06 13.38
C TRP A 167 4.92 -6.97 13.87
N PHE A 168 3.97 -6.58 13.01
CA PHE A 168 2.87 -5.65 13.32
C PHE A 168 1.59 -6.36 13.80
N GLY A 169 1.63 -7.66 14.09
CA GLY A 169 0.48 -8.49 14.41
C GLY A 169 -0.24 -9.03 13.17
N ASN A 170 -1.55 -9.25 13.29
CA ASN A 170 -2.39 -9.82 12.22
C ASN A 170 -3.70 -9.03 12.04
N PRO A 171 -3.64 -7.89 11.35
CA PRO A 171 -4.82 -7.03 11.15
C PRO A 171 -5.97 -7.75 10.44
N ARG A 172 -5.67 -8.73 9.58
CA ARG A 172 -6.69 -9.49 8.84
C ARG A 172 -7.46 -10.46 9.73
N LYS A 173 -6.80 -11.10 10.69
CA LYS A 173 -7.45 -11.97 11.69
C LYS A 173 -8.35 -11.16 12.62
N TYR A 174 -7.92 -9.95 13.01
CA TYR A 174 -8.75 -9.03 13.79
C TYR A 174 -9.96 -8.54 12.97
N LEU A 175 -9.74 -8.13 11.72
CA LEU A 175 -10.81 -7.73 10.80
C LEU A 175 -11.83 -8.84 10.60
N LEU A 176 -11.42 -10.09 10.41
CA LEU A 176 -12.36 -11.21 10.27
C LEU A 176 -13.32 -11.32 11.47
N LYS A 177 -12.85 -11.08 12.70
CA LYS A 177 -13.73 -11.07 13.88
C LYS A 177 -14.75 -9.94 13.78
N ILE A 178 -14.30 -8.74 13.42
CA ILE A 178 -15.17 -7.57 13.23
C ILE A 178 -16.23 -7.82 12.16
N LEU A 179 -15.91 -8.56 11.10
CA LEU A 179 -16.83 -8.82 9.99
C LEU A 179 -17.95 -9.80 10.34
N GLN A 180 -17.86 -10.55 11.45
CA GLN A 180 -18.93 -11.47 11.88
C GLN A 180 -20.24 -10.72 12.14
N ASP A 181 -20.15 -9.48 12.63
CA ASP A 181 -21.30 -8.64 12.97
C ASP A 181 -21.66 -7.63 11.86
N LYS A 182 -21.19 -7.86 10.62
CA LYS A 182 -21.36 -6.92 9.49
C LYS A 182 -21.93 -7.61 8.25
N PRO A 183 -23.24 -7.94 8.24
CA PRO A 183 -23.89 -8.69 7.16
C PRO A 183 -23.93 -7.94 5.81
N PHE A 184 -23.73 -6.61 5.83
CA PHE A 184 -23.65 -5.78 4.62
C PHE A 184 -22.31 -5.90 3.87
N VAL A 185 -21.35 -6.65 4.42
CA VAL A 185 -20.06 -6.95 3.78
C VAL A 185 -20.13 -8.32 3.12
N LEU A 186 -20.00 -8.35 1.79
CA LEU A 186 -19.84 -9.60 1.04
C LEU A 186 -18.42 -10.14 1.27
N GLN A 187 -18.32 -11.35 1.81
CA GLN A 187 -17.05 -11.99 2.20
C GLN A 187 -16.75 -13.20 1.31
N GLU A 188 -15.59 -13.21 0.66
CA GLU A 188 -15.12 -14.34 -0.17
C GLU A 188 -13.63 -14.63 0.09
N ASN A 189 -13.20 -15.89 -0.03
CA ASN A 189 -11.80 -16.34 0.11
C ASN A 189 -11.07 -15.90 1.41
N ILE A 190 -11.79 -15.76 2.53
CA ILE A 190 -11.19 -15.38 3.81
C ILE A 190 -10.74 -16.63 4.59
N GLN A 191 -9.56 -17.15 4.26
CA GLN A 191 -8.97 -18.35 4.88
C GLN A 191 -7.45 -18.23 5.03
N MET A 192 -6.83 -19.11 5.84
CA MET A 192 -5.36 -19.10 6.08
C MET A 192 -4.56 -19.20 4.78
N ASP A 193 -4.94 -20.13 3.90
CA ASP A 193 -4.32 -20.31 2.58
C ASP A 193 -5.21 -19.70 1.51
N GLY A 194 -5.36 -18.36 1.54
CA GLY A 194 -6.30 -17.55 0.74
C GLY A 194 -6.18 -17.61 -0.79
N ARG A 195 -5.72 -18.72 -1.38
CA ARG A 195 -5.80 -19.02 -2.81
C ARG A 195 -6.73 -20.21 -3.03
N ASN A 196 -8.02 -20.04 -2.79
CA ASN A 196 -8.98 -20.88 -3.50
C ASN A 196 -8.87 -20.57 -4.99
N ASN A 197 -9.13 -21.57 -5.85
CA ASN A 197 -9.12 -21.47 -7.31
C ASN A 197 -10.28 -20.60 -7.85
N MET A 198 -10.55 -19.45 -7.25
CA MET A 198 -11.46 -18.46 -7.81
C MET A 198 -10.78 -17.85 -9.03
N SER A 199 -11.49 -17.73 -10.14
CA SER A 199 -10.92 -17.07 -11.30
C SER A 199 -10.62 -15.61 -10.94
N ASN A 200 -9.49 -15.10 -11.41
CA ASN A 200 -9.16 -13.68 -11.28
C ASN A 200 -10.32 -12.80 -11.79
N GLU A 201 -11.04 -13.27 -12.81
CA GLU A 201 -12.20 -12.59 -13.38
C GLU A 201 -13.34 -12.39 -12.38
N HIS A 202 -13.73 -13.43 -11.61
CA HIS A 202 -14.77 -13.27 -10.59
C HIS A 202 -14.36 -12.27 -9.51
N PHE A 203 -13.10 -12.36 -9.05
CA PHE A 203 -12.56 -11.42 -8.06
C PHE A 203 -12.67 -9.97 -8.51
N TYR A 204 -12.21 -9.66 -9.73
CA TYR A 204 -12.30 -8.30 -10.28
C TYR A 204 -13.75 -7.89 -10.55
N ASN A 205 -14.61 -8.81 -10.96
CA ASN A 205 -16.04 -8.53 -11.13
C ASN A 205 -16.69 -8.11 -9.81
N MET A 206 -16.42 -8.83 -8.71
CA MET A 206 -16.93 -8.47 -7.37
C MET A 206 -16.42 -7.10 -6.91
N ILE A 207 -15.12 -6.80 -7.10
CA ILE A 207 -14.59 -5.46 -6.82
C ILE A 207 -15.33 -4.41 -7.65
N SER A 208 -15.49 -4.65 -8.95
CA SER A 208 -16.10 -3.68 -9.86
C SER A 208 -17.57 -3.39 -9.56
N MET A 209 -18.30 -4.35 -8.98
CA MET A 209 -19.69 -4.19 -8.56
C MET A 209 -19.83 -3.60 -7.15
N SER A 210 -18.71 -3.35 -6.46
CA SER A 210 -18.70 -2.86 -5.07
C SER A 210 -18.48 -1.36 -4.99
N LYS A 211 -19.21 -0.70 -4.09
CA LYS A 211 -18.96 0.70 -3.72
C LYS A 211 -17.65 0.84 -2.94
N PHE A 212 -17.43 -0.08 -2.00
CA PHE A 212 -16.21 -0.16 -1.19
C PHE A 212 -15.55 -1.54 -1.25
N THR A 213 -14.23 -1.58 -1.14
CA THR A 213 -13.44 -2.82 -1.02
C THR A 213 -12.55 -2.74 0.21
N LEU A 214 -12.60 -3.74 1.10
CA LEU A 214 -11.69 -3.82 2.25
C LEU A 214 -10.28 -4.18 1.80
N CYS A 215 -9.33 -3.30 2.09
CA CYS A 215 -7.94 -3.44 1.70
C CYS A 215 -7.00 -3.47 2.92
N PRO A 216 -7.19 -4.43 3.87
CA PRO A 216 -6.25 -4.57 4.97
C PRO A 216 -4.85 -4.93 4.45
N ARG A 217 -3.85 -4.35 5.12
CA ARG A 217 -2.43 -4.55 4.82
C ARG A 217 -2.07 -6.03 4.69
N GLY A 218 -1.08 -6.31 3.83
CA GLY A 218 -0.51 -7.63 3.61
C GLY A 218 0.80 -7.78 4.37
N CYS A 219 1.86 -8.16 3.67
CA CYS A 219 3.22 -8.07 4.21
C CYS A 219 3.58 -6.60 4.44
N GLY A 220 3.47 -5.77 3.40
CA GLY A 220 3.54 -4.32 3.50
C GLY A 220 2.20 -3.63 3.77
N ILE A 221 2.27 -2.35 4.11
CA ILE A 221 1.12 -1.43 4.18
C ILE A 221 0.40 -1.32 2.83
N ASP A 222 1.17 -1.21 1.74
CA ASP A 222 0.62 -1.09 0.39
C ASP A 222 0.25 -2.47 -0.19
N THR A 223 -0.86 -2.55 -0.93
CA THR A 223 -1.37 -3.81 -1.49
C THR A 223 -1.88 -3.64 -2.90
N TYR A 224 -1.71 -4.66 -3.75
CA TYR A 224 -2.33 -4.70 -5.08
C TYR A 224 -3.84 -4.46 -5.03
N ARG A 225 -4.54 -5.01 -4.02
CA ARG A 225 -5.99 -4.86 -3.87
C ARG A 225 -6.43 -3.40 -3.73
N LEU A 226 -5.63 -2.56 -3.06
CA LEU A 226 -5.89 -1.13 -2.94
C LEU A 226 -5.98 -0.50 -4.34
N TRP A 227 -4.97 -0.75 -5.17
CA TRP A 227 -4.90 -0.20 -6.52
C TRP A 227 -5.92 -0.83 -7.48
N ASP A 228 -6.17 -2.13 -7.37
CA ASP A 228 -7.21 -2.82 -8.15
C ASP A 228 -8.59 -2.21 -7.88
N ALA A 229 -8.91 -1.91 -6.61
CA ALA A 229 -10.16 -1.26 -6.21
C ALA A 229 -10.31 0.11 -6.88
N ILE A 230 -9.29 0.97 -6.78
CA ILE A 230 -9.31 2.30 -7.42
C ILE A 230 -9.45 2.16 -8.94
N CYS A 231 -8.68 1.26 -9.56
CA CYS A 231 -8.73 1.01 -11.00
C CYS A 231 -10.14 0.62 -11.48
N LEU A 232 -10.87 -0.15 -10.67
CA LEU A 232 -12.24 -0.62 -10.94
C LEU A 232 -13.34 0.32 -10.41
N GLY A 233 -12.98 1.51 -9.90
CA GLY A 233 -13.93 2.50 -9.40
C GLY A 233 -14.64 2.10 -8.10
N SER A 234 -14.05 1.20 -7.32
CA SER A 234 -14.43 0.91 -5.93
C SER A 234 -13.54 1.73 -4.99
N ILE A 235 -14.09 2.22 -3.87
CA ILE A 235 -13.35 3.00 -2.88
C ILE A 235 -12.68 2.02 -1.90
N PRO A 236 -11.33 1.86 -1.90
CA PRO A 236 -10.66 1.06 -0.90
C PRO A 236 -10.88 1.62 0.52
N ILE A 237 -11.10 0.72 1.49
CA ILE A 237 -11.11 1.03 2.92
C ILE A 237 -9.82 0.48 3.53
N VAL A 238 -9.06 1.35 4.17
CA VAL A 238 -7.73 1.04 4.71
C VAL A 238 -7.59 1.65 6.12
N GLU A 239 -7.00 0.92 7.05
CA GLU A 239 -6.62 1.48 8.35
C GLU A 239 -5.50 2.52 8.17
N LYS A 240 -5.64 3.69 8.80
CA LYS A 240 -4.77 4.84 8.53
C LYS A 240 -3.40 4.70 9.20
N TYR A 241 -2.34 4.83 8.40
CA TYR A 241 -0.98 5.10 8.84
C TYR A 241 -0.58 6.52 8.39
N SER A 242 0.43 7.12 9.03
CA SER A 242 0.84 8.49 8.68
C SER A 242 1.34 8.58 7.23
N GLY A 243 2.08 7.58 6.74
CA GLY A 243 2.56 7.57 5.35
C GLY A 243 1.46 7.62 4.27
N HIS A 244 0.21 7.36 4.62
CA HIS A 244 -0.95 7.51 3.72
C HIS A 244 -1.32 8.95 3.41
N GLU A 245 -0.83 9.93 4.17
CA GLU A 245 -1.07 11.37 3.91
C GLU A 245 -0.69 11.77 2.47
N GLN A 246 0.31 11.11 1.87
CA GLN A 246 0.73 11.35 0.48
C GLN A 246 -0.30 10.86 -0.57
N PHE A 247 -1.33 10.15 -0.14
CA PHE A 247 -2.43 9.62 -0.95
C PHE A 247 -3.82 10.13 -0.50
N ASP A 248 -3.89 11.19 0.30
CA ASP A 248 -5.16 11.78 0.76
C ASP A 248 -6.02 12.39 -0.38
N ASP A 249 -5.43 12.63 -1.56
CA ASP A 249 -6.07 13.10 -2.78
C ASP A 249 -6.55 11.98 -3.72
N LEU A 250 -6.43 10.72 -3.30
CA LEU A 250 -6.98 9.54 -3.97
C LEU A 250 -8.32 9.12 -3.35
N PRO A 251 -9.18 8.38 -4.06
CA PRO A 251 -10.47 7.93 -3.54
C PRO A 251 -10.29 6.76 -2.56
N ILE A 252 -9.64 7.00 -1.42
CA ILE A 252 -9.37 6.02 -0.37
C ILE A 252 -10.09 6.45 0.91
N LEU A 253 -10.86 5.54 1.50
CA LEU A 253 -11.47 5.74 2.80
C LEU A 253 -10.52 5.25 3.89
N PHE A 254 -9.72 6.18 4.44
CA PHE A 254 -8.90 5.91 5.60
C PHE A 254 -9.73 5.90 6.88
N VAL A 255 -9.62 4.81 7.66
CA VAL A 255 -10.32 4.62 8.94
C VAL A 255 -9.32 4.45 10.08
N SER A 256 -9.67 4.86 11.30
CA SER A 256 -8.81 4.66 12.47
C SER A 256 -8.70 3.19 12.87
N ASN A 257 -9.78 2.44 12.65
CA ASN A 257 -9.87 0.98 12.75
C ASN A 257 -11.12 0.53 11.99
N TYR A 258 -11.27 -0.77 11.76
CA TYR A 258 -12.43 -1.30 11.04
C TYR A 258 -13.71 -1.40 11.87
N GLU A 259 -13.70 -1.19 13.18
CA GLU A 259 -14.90 -1.29 14.01
C GLU A 259 -15.92 -0.20 13.67
N ILE A 260 -15.43 0.99 13.29
CA ILE A 260 -16.27 2.16 12.96
C ILE A 260 -17.16 1.94 11.73
N ILE A 261 -16.85 0.94 10.88
CA ILE A 261 -17.60 0.73 9.65
C ILE A 261 -18.99 0.18 9.98
N SER A 262 -20.01 0.86 9.51
CA SER A 262 -21.41 0.44 9.55
C SER A 262 -22.06 0.73 8.22
N GLU A 263 -23.20 0.11 7.93
CA GLU A 263 -23.94 0.37 6.69
C GLU A 263 -24.29 1.86 6.54
N TYR A 264 -24.73 2.50 7.62
CA TYR A 264 -25.00 3.94 7.65
C TYR A 264 -23.73 4.76 7.34
N PHE A 265 -22.64 4.50 8.06
CA PHE A 265 -21.36 5.20 7.86
C PHE A 265 -20.85 5.09 6.41
N LEU A 266 -20.94 3.89 5.82
CA LEU A 266 -20.47 3.68 4.44
C LEU A 266 -21.36 4.38 3.41
N ASN A 267 -22.68 4.38 3.59
CA ASN A 267 -23.57 5.11 2.67
C ASN A 267 -23.35 6.62 2.73
N GLU A 268 -23.16 7.20 3.92
CA GLU A 268 -22.80 8.61 4.10
C GLU A 268 -21.46 8.93 3.41
N LYS A 269 -20.42 8.11 3.65
CA LYS A 269 -19.11 8.28 3.01
C LYS A 269 -19.18 8.13 1.50
N TYR A 270 -20.03 7.25 0.99
CA TYR A 270 -20.18 7.08 -0.46
C TYR A 270 -20.76 8.34 -1.10
N ALA A 271 -21.83 8.91 -0.51
CA ALA A 271 -22.42 10.15 -0.98
C ALA A 271 -21.41 11.31 -0.96
N GLU A 272 -20.61 11.42 0.10
CA GLU A 272 -19.52 12.39 0.21
C GLU A 272 -18.48 12.22 -0.90
N PHE A 273 -17.99 11.00 -1.10
CA PHE A 273 -16.94 10.70 -2.09
C PHE A 273 -17.39 10.94 -3.54
N LEU A 274 -18.67 10.73 -3.86
CA LEU A 274 -19.21 11.01 -5.19
C LEU A 274 -19.14 12.49 -5.58
N GLN A 275 -19.05 13.39 -4.59
CA GLN A 275 -18.96 14.84 -4.81
C GLN A 275 -17.53 15.37 -4.84
N LYS A 276 -16.54 14.59 -4.39
CA LYS A 276 -15.13 14.99 -4.30
C LYS A 276 -14.39 14.82 -5.62
N ASP A 277 -13.41 15.68 -5.82
CA ASP A 277 -12.40 15.56 -6.86
C ASP A 277 -11.18 14.78 -6.35
N PHE A 278 -10.69 13.86 -7.17
CA PHE A 278 -9.49 13.06 -6.89
C PHE A 278 -8.44 13.20 -7.98
N CYS A 279 -7.18 12.93 -7.62
CA CYS A 279 -5.98 12.99 -8.46
C CYS A 279 -5.64 11.59 -9.02
N TYR A 280 -6.35 11.18 -10.07
CA TYR A 280 -6.13 9.88 -10.72
C TYR A 280 -4.80 9.78 -11.49
N ASP A 281 -4.08 10.89 -11.71
CA ASP A 281 -2.76 10.90 -12.36
C ASP A 281 -1.74 10.03 -11.60
N LYS A 282 -1.91 9.86 -10.28
CA LYS A 282 -1.07 8.96 -9.46
C LYS A 282 -1.21 7.48 -9.84
N LEU A 283 -2.19 7.11 -10.67
CA LEU A 283 -2.28 5.76 -11.27
C LEU A 283 -1.42 5.61 -12.52
N LEU A 284 -0.92 6.70 -13.10
CA LEU A 284 -0.16 6.69 -14.34
C LEU A 284 1.34 6.54 -14.04
N PHE A 285 2.00 5.65 -14.76
CA PHE A 285 3.44 5.47 -14.71
C PHE A 285 4.19 6.78 -15.02
N GLU A 286 3.68 7.56 -15.98
CA GLU A 286 4.29 8.81 -16.39
C GLU A 286 4.34 9.87 -15.28
N TYR A 287 3.28 9.97 -14.46
CA TYR A 287 3.27 10.86 -13.30
C TYR A 287 4.49 10.59 -12.39
N TRP A 288 4.75 9.31 -12.10
CA TRP A 288 5.86 8.91 -11.23
C TRP A 288 7.22 9.06 -11.90
N ARG A 289 7.34 8.75 -13.20
CA ARG A 289 8.55 9.02 -13.98
C ARG A 289 8.94 10.49 -13.91
N HIS A 290 7.98 11.39 -14.09
CA HIS A 290 8.21 12.82 -13.94
C HIS A 290 8.55 13.20 -12.50
N LYS A 291 7.80 12.70 -11.51
CA LYS A 291 8.04 12.98 -10.10
C LYS A 291 9.47 12.66 -9.69
N LEU A 292 9.99 11.48 -10.04
CA LEU A 292 11.37 11.05 -9.73
C LEU A 292 12.46 11.94 -10.34
N ASN A 293 12.22 12.48 -11.53
CA ASN A 293 13.16 13.38 -12.18
C ASN A 293 13.19 14.75 -11.52
N THR A 294 12.07 15.17 -10.92
CA THR A 294 11.91 16.46 -10.22
C THR A 294 12.25 16.44 -8.74
N ILE A 295 12.58 15.28 -8.16
CA ILE A 295 13.08 15.22 -6.78
C ILE A 295 14.40 15.97 -6.76
N ASN A 296 14.35 17.15 -6.15
CA ASN A 296 15.51 17.97 -5.86
C ASN A 296 16.08 17.54 -4.51
N GLN A 297 17.41 17.55 -4.41
CA GLN A 297 18.09 17.50 -3.13
C GLN A 297 17.90 18.87 -2.48
N MET A 298 17.50 18.93 -1.21
CA MET A 298 17.31 20.19 -0.50
C MET A 298 18.64 20.87 -0.21
#